data_AF-A0A964JT14-F1
#
_entry.id   AF-A0A964JT14-F1
#
_cell.length_a   1.000
_cell.length_b   1.000
_cell.length_c   1.000
_cell.angle_alpha   90.00
_cell.angle_beta   90.00
_cell.angle_gamma   90.00
#
_symmetry.space_group_name_H-M   'P 1'
#
loop_
_entity.id
_entity.type
_entity.pdbx_description
1 polymer ?
#
loop_
_entity_poly.entity_id
_entity_poly.type
_entity_poly.pdbx_seq_one_letter_code
_entity_poly.pdbx_strand_id
1 'polypeptide(L)'
;MPVHWTVSHPARLVVAVARDEVTPADIEKYFAGVTADGAMAYAKIFEITHTPTALGAENLKTLGERVIYYARHGQIGPVAIVAASDESFAQARIFAAAAQVKRPLAIFRELHAAREWLDRQPLPPQAEPG
;
A
#
# COMPACT_ATOMS: atom_id res chain seq x y z
N MET A 1 -10.09 -11.11 8.16
CA MET A 1 -8.82 -10.39 7.95
C MET A 1 -9.18 -8.95 7.68
N PRO A 2 -8.66 -7.98 8.45
CA PRO A 2 -9.08 -6.58 8.38
C PRO A 2 -8.64 -5.88 7.08
N VAL A 3 -7.69 -6.48 6.36
CA VAL A 3 -7.26 -6.08 5.01
C VAL A 3 -7.78 -7.09 3.99
N HIS A 4 -8.60 -6.61 3.07
CA HIS A 4 -9.06 -7.35 1.90
C HIS A 4 -8.34 -6.81 0.66
N TRP A 5 -7.93 -7.67 -0.26
CA TRP A 5 -7.28 -7.20 -1.49
C TRP A 5 -7.74 -7.97 -2.72
N THR A 6 -7.58 -7.32 -3.87
CA THR A 6 -7.77 -7.89 -5.20
C THR A 6 -6.57 -7.57 -6.06
N VAL A 7 -6.16 -8.52 -6.91
CA VAL A 7 -5.07 -8.37 -7.88
C VAL A 7 -5.66 -8.35 -9.28
N SER A 8 -5.37 -7.28 -10.03
CA SER A 8 -5.66 -7.19 -11.45
C SER A 8 -4.36 -7.26 -12.24
N HIS A 9 -4.08 -8.43 -12.82
CA HIS A 9 -2.92 -8.61 -13.69
C HIS A 9 -2.98 -7.74 -14.96
N PRO A 10 -4.14 -7.63 -15.68
CA PRO A 10 -4.22 -6.78 -16.86
C PRO A 10 -3.90 -5.31 -16.55
N ALA A 11 -4.36 -4.80 -15.41
CA ALA A 11 -4.10 -3.43 -14.99
C ALA A 11 -2.77 -3.28 -14.21
N ARG A 12 -2.05 -4.37 -13.95
CA ARG A 12 -0.90 -4.44 -13.03
C ARG A 12 -1.13 -3.63 -11.74
N LEU A 13 -2.28 -3.86 -11.12
CA LEU A 13 -2.76 -3.13 -9.95
C LEU A 13 -3.22 -4.09 -8.85
N VAL A 14 -2.86 -3.76 -7.60
CA VAL A 14 -3.48 -4.33 -6.40
C VAL A 14 -4.34 -3.26 -5.73
N VAL A 15 -5.57 -3.59 -5.39
CA VAL A 15 -6.44 -2.74 -4.56
C VAL A 15 -6.62 -3.43 -3.22
N ALA A 16 -6.19 -2.79 -2.14
CA ALA A 16 -6.34 -3.24 -0.77
C ALA A 16 -7.25 -2.28 -0.01
N VAL A 17 -8.21 -2.83 0.73
CA VAL A 17 -9.15 -2.08 1.56
C VAL A 17 -8.99 -2.53 3.00
N ALA A 18 -8.69 -1.58 3.88
CA ALA A 18 -8.64 -1.76 5.33
C ALA A 18 -9.98 -1.32 5.94
N ARG A 19 -10.73 -2.27 6.52
CA ARG A 19 -12.09 -2.02 7.07
C ARG A 19 -12.14 -1.98 8.59
N ASP A 20 -11.17 -2.59 9.25
CA ASP A 20 -11.07 -2.68 10.71
C ASP A 20 -9.65 -2.32 11.15
N GLU A 21 -9.38 -2.40 12.45
CA GLU A 21 -8.03 -2.23 13.00
C GLU A 21 -7.04 -3.19 12.33
N VAL A 22 -6.01 -2.61 11.69
CA VAL A 22 -5.00 -3.36 10.93
C VAL A 22 -3.78 -3.57 11.80
N THR A 23 -3.43 -4.81 12.13
CA THR A 23 -2.20 -5.09 12.88
C THR A 23 -0.98 -5.23 11.95
N PRO A 24 0.26 -5.18 12.48
CA PRO A 24 1.44 -5.55 11.71
C PRO A 24 1.37 -6.94 11.07
N ALA A 25 0.76 -7.92 11.76
CA ALA A 25 0.59 -9.27 11.25
C ALA A 25 -0.38 -9.33 10.04
N ASP A 26 -1.38 -8.44 9.98
CA ASP A 26 -2.30 -8.39 8.85
C ASP A 26 -1.63 -7.86 7.59
N ILE A 27 -0.70 -6.91 7.74
CA ILE A 27 0.11 -6.39 6.65
C ILE A 27 1.12 -7.43 6.17
N GLU A 28 1.73 -8.21 7.07
CA GLU A 28 2.57 -9.35 6.69
C GLU A 28 1.79 -10.38 5.86
N LYS A 29 0.57 -10.73 6.29
CA LYS A 29 -0.30 -11.65 5.53
C LYS A 29 -0.68 -11.07 4.16
N TYR A 30 -1.01 -9.78 4.09
CA TYR A 30 -1.26 -9.10 2.82
C TYR A 30 -0.04 -9.18 1.88
N PHE A 31 1.16 -8.85 2.37
CA PHE A 31 2.37 -8.89 1.55
C PHE A 31 2.71 -10.31 1.11
N ALA A 32 2.54 -11.31 1.98
CA ALA A 32 2.71 -12.71 1.62
C ALA A 32 1.74 -13.13 0.50
N GLY A 33 0.46 -12.75 0.60
CA GLY A 33 -0.55 -13.02 -0.44
C GLY A 33 -0.21 -12.35 -1.78
N VAL A 34 0.12 -11.06 -1.77
CA VAL A 34 0.52 -10.33 -2.98
C VAL A 34 1.81 -10.88 -3.60
N THR A 35 2.73 -11.38 -2.78
CA THR A 35 3.96 -12.03 -3.24
C THR A 35 3.66 -13.38 -3.89
N ALA A 36 2.79 -14.19 -3.29
CA ALA A 36 2.36 -15.46 -3.85
C ALA A 36 1.67 -15.28 -5.23
N ASP A 37 0.95 -14.19 -5.42
CA ASP A 37 0.33 -13.81 -6.70
C ASP A 37 1.32 -13.13 -7.68
N GLY A 38 2.61 -12.99 -7.34
CA GLY A 38 3.62 -12.35 -8.20
C GLY A 38 3.39 -10.85 -8.44
N ALA A 39 2.61 -10.18 -7.58
CA ALA A 39 2.14 -8.81 -7.78
C ALA A 39 2.88 -7.76 -6.93
N MET A 40 4.05 -8.09 -6.36
CA MET A 40 4.82 -7.14 -5.54
C MET A 40 5.29 -5.90 -6.31
N ALA A 41 5.63 -6.07 -7.59
CA ALA A 41 6.02 -4.99 -8.50
C ALA A 41 4.85 -4.17 -9.05
N TYR A 42 3.60 -4.58 -8.79
CA TYR A 42 2.43 -3.87 -9.28
C TYR A 42 2.18 -2.61 -8.47
N ALA A 43 1.54 -1.63 -9.11
CA ALA A 43 0.99 -0.46 -8.44
C ALA A 43 0.00 -0.92 -7.36
N LYS A 44 -0.11 -0.14 -6.28
CA LYS A 44 -0.98 -0.48 -5.14
C LYS A 44 -1.84 0.71 -4.77
N ILE A 45 -3.15 0.49 -4.60
CA ILE A 45 -4.04 1.40 -3.91
C ILE A 45 -4.36 0.79 -2.55
N PHE A 46 -4.16 1.56 -1.49
CA PHE A 46 -4.60 1.22 -0.14
C PHE A 46 -5.70 2.19 0.28
N GLU A 47 -6.92 1.69 0.39
CA GLU A 47 -8.06 2.46 0.86
C GLU A 47 -8.30 2.19 2.35
N ILE A 48 -8.36 3.25 3.14
CA ILE A 48 -8.64 3.20 4.58
C ILE A 48 -10.11 3.57 4.78
N THR A 49 -10.95 2.57 5.02
CA THR A 49 -12.39 2.75 5.28
C THR A 49 -12.66 2.54 6.77
N HIS A 50 -13.03 3.61 7.48
CA HIS A 50 -13.44 3.59 8.90
C HIS A 50 -12.61 2.66 9.80
N THR A 51 -11.45 3.12 10.27
CA THR A 51 -10.74 2.48 11.38
C THR A 51 -11.19 3.12 12.69
N PRO A 52 -12.12 2.51 13.47
CA PRO A 52 -12.62 3.10 14.73
C PRO A 52 -11.55 3.20 15.83
N THR A 53 -10.42 2.52 15.66
CA THR A 53 -9.26 2.61 16.54
C THR A 53 -8.06 2.97 15.69
N ALA A 54 -7.48 4.13 15.97
CA ALA A 54 -6.22 4.54 15.35
C ALA A 54 -5.16 3.47 15.59
N LEU A 55 -4.46 3.08 14.54
CA LEU A 55 -3.17 2.43 14.71
C LEU A 55 -2.29 3.39 15.52
N GLY A 56 -1.90 2.97 16.73
CA GLY A 56 -0.98 3.73 17.55
C GLY A 56 0.28 4.07 16.75
N ALA A 57 0.90 5.22 17.04
CA ALA A 57 2.08 5.69 16.31
C ALA A 57 3.21 4.64 16.25
N GLU A 58 3.34 3.82 17.29
CA GLU A 58 4.28 2.70 17.34
C GLU A 58 3.94 1.62 16.29
N ASN A 59 2.69 1.19 16.21
CA ASN A 59 2.25 0.22 15.20
C ASN A 59 2.46 0.76 13.78
N LEU A 60 2.16 2.05 13.53
CA LEU A 60 2.40 2.68 12.22
C LEU A 60 3.89 2.68 11.86
N LYS A 61 4.77 2.87 12.85
CA LYS A 61 6.22 2.81 12.65
C LYS A 61 6.68 1.39 12.33
N THR A 62 6.25 0.39 13.11
CA THR A 62 6.54 -1.03 12.85
C THR A 62 6.05 -1.45 11.46
N LEU A 63 4.88 -0.97 11.04
CA LEU A 63 4.36 -1.18 9.70
C LEU A 63 5.27 -0.58 8.61
N GLY A 64 5.75 0.65 8.81
CA GLY A 64 6.71 1.28 7.90
C GLY A 64 8.01 0.48 7.76
N GLU A 65 8.56 0.00 8.87
CA GLU A 65 9.77 -0.85 8.91
C GLU A 65 9.58 -2.17 8.15
N ARG A 66 8.39 -2.80 8.27
CA ARG A 66 8.05 -4.01 7.51
C ARG A 66 7.97 -3.76 6.01
N VAL A 67 7.36 -2.66 5.60
CA VAL A 67 7.32 -2.26 4.19
C VAL A 67 8.74 -2.06 3.63
N ILE A 68 9.63 -1.44 4.43
CA ILE A 68 11.05 -1.28 4.07
C ILE A 68 11.73 -2.63 3.89
N TYR A 69 11.48 -3.59 4.79
CA TYR A 69 12.04 -4.94 4.67
C TYR A 69 11.67 -5.59 3.33
N TYR A 70 10.38 -5.61 2.98
CA TYR A 70 9.95 -6.16 1.69
C TYR A 70 10.53 -5.36 0.50
N ALA A 71 10.67 -4.04 0.62
CA ALA A 71 11.22 -3.19 -0.42
C ALA A 71 12.69 -3.49 -0.74
N ARG A 72 13.45 -3.98 0.25
CA ARG A 72 14.84 -4.39 0.07
C ARG A 72 14.97 -5.73 -0.66
N HIS A 73 13.92 -6.56 -0.64
CA HIS A 73 13.95 -7.92 -1.17
C HIS A 73 13.24 -8.08 -2.54
N GLY A 74 12.70 -7.01 -3.13
CA GLY A 74 12.11 -7.05 -4.48
C GLY A 74 11.72 -5.68 -5.03
N GLN A 75 11.39 -5.60 -6.32
CA GLN A 75 10.79 -4.40 -6.90
C GLN A 75 9.40 -4.21 -6.29
N ILE A 76 9.24 -3.16 -5.48
CA ILE A 76 7.94 -2.74 -4.98
C ILE A 76 7.42 -1.61 -5.85
N GLY A 77 6.22 -1.79 -6.42
CA GLY A 77 5.56 -0.79 -7.24
C GLY A 77 5.13 0.47 -6.46
N PRO A 78 4.75 1.54 -7.18
CA PRO A 78 4.25 2.76 -6.57
C PRO A 78 3.00 2.49 -5.73
N VAL A 79 2.80 3.29 -4.68
CA VAL A 79 1.64 3.14 -3.79
C VAL A 79 0.87 4.45 -3.66
N ALA A 80 -0.44 4.36 -3.77
CA ALA A 80 -1.37 5.42 -3.44
C ALA A 80 -2.18 5.01 -2.20
N ILE A 81 -2.30 5.91 -1.22
CA ILE A 81 -3.13 5.71 -0.04
C ILE A 81 -4.36 6.61 -0.17
N VAL A 82 -5.56 6.04 -0.08
CA VAL A 82 -6.84 6.78 -0.12
C VAL A 82 -7.38 6.82 1.29
N ALA A 83 -7.48 8.04 1.82
CA ALA A 83 -7.87 8.31 3.19
C ALA A 83 -8.87 9.48 3.19
N ALA A 84 -10.17 9.16 3.22
CA ALA A 84 -11.23 10.14 3.01
C ALA A 84 -11.39 11.12 4.20
N SER A 85 -11.29 10.62 5.44
CA SER A 85 -11.44 11.43 6.65
C SER A 85 -10.14 12.11 7.08
N ASP A 86 -10.22 13.24 7.78
CA ASP A 86 -9.04 13.95 8.30
C ASP A 86 -8.19 13.09 9.23
N GLU A 87 -8.83 12.27 10.06
CA GLU A 87 -8.16 11.34 10.94
C GLU A 87 -7.35 10.29 10.15
N SER A 88 -7.99 9.61 9.19
CA SER A 88 -7.30 8.60 8.36
C SER A 88 -6.18 9.24 7.53
N PHE A 89 -6.35 10.49 7.08
CA PHE A 89 -5.32 11.21 6.35
C PHE A 89 -4.12 11.56 7.23
N ALA A 90 -4.35 11.98 8.48
CA ALA A 90 -3.27 12.23 9.44
C ALA A 90 -2.48 10.94 9.74
N GLN A 91 -3.17 9.82 9.94
CA GLN A 91 -2.53 8.51 10.14
C GLN A 91 -1.72 8.07 8.91
N ALA A 92 -2.27 8.24 7.71
CA ALA A 92 -1.57 7.95 6.47
C ALA A 92 -0.27 8.75 6.32
N ARG A 93 -0.24 10.01 6.79
CA ARG A 93 0.99 10.83 6.79
C ARG A 93 2.05 10.29 7.76
N ILE A 94 1.64 9.85 8.96
CA ILE A 94 2.57 9.23 9.92
C ILE A 94 3.17 7.95 9.32
N PHE A 95 2.34 7.09 8.74
CA PHE A 95 2.81 5.89 8.04
C PHE A 95 3.76 6.24 6.89
N ALA A 96 3.40 7.19 6.03
CA ALA A 96 4.23 7.60 4.89
C ALA A 96 5.61 8.12 5.33
N ALA A 97 5.67 8.85 6.44
CA ALA A 97 6.92 9.32 7.03
C ALA A 97 7.78 8.16 7.59
N ALA A 98 7.15 7.13 8.16
CA ALA A 98 7.85 5.94 8.66
C ALA A 98 8.27 4.98 7.54
N ALA A 99 7.48 4.90 6.47
CA ALA A 99 7.68 3.99 5.34
C ALA A 99 8.56 4.60 4.24
N GLN A 100 9.59 5.37 4.60
CA GLN A 100 10.52 5.96 3.63
C GLN A 100 11.33 4.88 2.91
N VAL A 101 10.81 4.45 1.77
CA VAL A 101 11.46 3.55 0.81
C VAL A 101 11.68 4.28 -0.51
N LYS A 102 12.62 3.78 -1.33
CA LYS A 102 12.82 4.26 -2.71
C LYS A 102 11.68 3.81 -3.63
N ARG A 103 10.45 4.25 -3.40
CA ARG A 103 9.30 4.10 -4.31
C ARG A 103 8.41 5.34 -4.26
N PRO A 104 7.71 5.67 -5.36
CA PRO A 104 6.69 6.72 -5.31
C PRO A 104 5.58 6.36 -4.32
N LEU A 105 5.27 7.28 -3.41
CA LEU A 105 4.16 7.18 -2.46
C LEU A 105 3.41 8.51 -2.44
N ALA A 106 2.07 8.45 -2.56
CA ALA A 106 1.21 9.62 -2.42
C ALA A 106 -0.08 9.29 -1.66
N ILE A 107 -0.67 10.29 -1.00
CA ILE A 107 -1.89 10.16 -0.21
C ILE A 107 -2.97 11.05 -0.84
N PHE A 108 -4.18 10.52 -0.98
CA PHE A 108 -5.32 11.15 -1.65
C PHE A 108 -6.56 11.06 -0.75
N ARG A 109 -7.49 11.99 -0.98
CA ARG A 109 -8.83 11.92 -0.39
C ARG A 109 -9.77 11.03 -1.20
N GLU A 110 -9.55 10.97 -2.51
CA GLU A 110 -10.43 10.31 -3.46
C GLU A 110 -9.72 9.21 -4.23
N LEU A 111 -10.42 8.08 -4.40
CA LEU A 111 -9.91 6.92 -5.16
C LEU A 111 -9.58 7.26 -6.61
N HIS A 112 -10.39 8.12 -7.24
CA HIS A 112 -10.18 8.53 -8.62
C HIS A 112 -8.84 9.26 -8.81
N ALA A 113 -8.52 10.23 -7.93
CA ALA A 113 -7.26 10.96 -7.98
C ALA A 113 -6.04 10.06 -7.73
N ALA A 114 -6.18 9.10 -6.81
CA ALA A 114 -5.15 8.09 -6.57
C ALA A 114 -4.88 7.25 -7.83
N ARG A 115 -5.93 6.85 -8.55
CA ARG A 115 -5.82 6.07 -9.77
C ARG A 115 -5.12 6.86 -10.88
N GLU A 116 -5.54 8.09 -11.12
CA GLU A 116 -4.91 8.95 -12.13
C GLU A 116 -3.43 9.19 -11.86
N TRP A 117 -3.05 9.35 -10.59
CA TRP A 117 -1.65 9.52 -10.22
C TRP A 117 -0.82 8.26 -10.45
N LEU A 118 -1.38 7.07 -10.18
CA LEU A 118 -0.72 5.79 -10.44
C LEU A 118 -0.52 5.54 -11.93
N ASP A 119 -1.51 5.85 -12.75
CA ASP A 119 -1.43 5.68 -14.21
C ASP A 119 -0.36 6.59 -14.86
N ARG A 120 0.07 7.65 -14.17
CA ARG A 120 1.19 8.53 -14.59
C ARG A 120 2.56 8.06 -14.10
N GLN A 121 2.64 7.05 -13.24
CA GLN A 121 3.92 6.54 -12.79
C GLN A 121 4.60 5.75 -13.91
N PRO A 122 5.94 5.86 -14.05
CA PRO A 122 6.66 5.05 -15.02
C PRO A 122 6.42 3.57 -14.70
N LEU A 123 5.97 2.82 -15.71
CA LEU A 123 5.88 1.37 -15.59
C LEU A 123 7.28 0.84 -15.25
N PRO A 124 7.42 -0.08 -14.27
CA PRO A 124 8.69 -0.75 -14.06
C PRO A 124 9.11 -1.39 -15.39
N PRO A 125 10.41 -1.31 -15.77
CA PRO A 125 10.88 -1.98 -16.97
C PRO A 125 10.40 -3.42 -16.94
N GLN A 126 9.75 -3.85 -18.03
CA GLN A 126 9.30 -5.23 -18.14
C GLN A 126 10.54 -6.11 -18.05
N ALA A 127 10.56 -7.08 -17.14
CA ALA A 127 11.60 -8.10 -17.16
C ALA A 127 11.47 -8.79 -18.51
N GLU A 128 12.45 -8.59 -19.39
CA GLU A 128 12.49 -9.29 -20.67
C GLU A 128 12.56 -10.80 -20.37
N PRO A 129 11.75 -11.63 -21.04
CA PRO A 129 11.91 -13.07 -20.93
C PRO A 129 13.28 -13.42 -21.50
N GLY A 130 14.18 -13.89 -20.63
CA GLY A 130 15.46 -14.48 -21.01
C GLY A 130 15.31 -15.89 -21.60
#